data_AF-F2DCJ2-F1
#
_entry.id   AF-F2DCJ2-F1
#
_cell.length_a   1.000
_cell.length_b   1.000
_cell.length_c   1.000
_cell.angle_alpha   90.00
_cell.angle_beta   90.00
_cell.angle_gamma   90.00
#
_symmetry.space_group_name_H-M   'P 1'
#
loop_
_entity.id
_entity.type
_entity.pdbx_description
1 polymer ?
#
loop_
_entity_poly.entity_id
_entity_poly.type
_entity_poly.pdbx_seq_one_letter_code
_entity_poly.pdbx_strand_id
1 'polypeptide(L)'
;GLSAVLTSIDSSDITSNIQHHADFTPLFSPEHASPLMAYHATARSVFDSLIMNWNATYDYHNKVNAKQAYYLSMEFFAGEGAKAS
;
A
#
# COMPACT_ATOMS: atom_id res chain seq x y z
N GLY A 1 19.16 -0.49 -13.09
CA GLY A 1 19.39 -0.59 -11.63
C GLY A 1 18.12 -0.59 -10.78
N LEU A 2 17.01 0.01 -11.22
CA LEU A 2 15.77 0.11 -10.42
C LEU A 2 14.79 -1.07 -10.63
N SER A 3 14.86 -1.73 -11.79
CA SER A 3 14.01 -2.88 -12.12
C SER A 3 14.31 -4.14 -11.28
N ALA A 4 15.48 -4.22 -10.65
CA ALA A 4 15.89 -5.36 -9.82
C ALA A 4 15.42 -5.25 -8.36
N VAL A 5 15.17 -4.03 -7.88
CA VAL A 5 14.69 -3.78 -6.49
C VAL A 5 13.20 -4.06 -6.39
N LEU A 6 12.42 -3.75 -7.44
CA LEU A 6 10.99 -4.05 -7.46
C LEU A 6 10.68 -5.54 -7.66
N THR A 7 11.62 -6.32 -8.19
CA THR A 7 11.47 -7.77 -8.42
C THR A 7 12.01 -8.64 -7.28
N SER A 8 12.60 -8.07 -6.22
CA SER A 8 13.10 -8.85 -5.08
C SER A 8 12.18 -8.82 -3.85
N ILE A 9 10.94 -8.32 -3.99
CA ILE A 9 9.94 -8.53 -2.93
C ILE A 9 9.55 -10.01 -3.01
N ASP A 10 10.14 -10.81 -2.12
CA ASP A 10 9.81 -12.22 -2.03
C ASP A 10 8.40 -12.38 -1.46
N SER A 11 7.70 -13.39 -1.96
CA SER A 11 6.39 -13.83 -1.46
C SER A 11 6.39 -14.10 0.04
N SER A 12 7.53 -14.50 0.59
CA SER A 12 7.75 -14.73 2.02
C SER A 12 7.69 -13.43 2.84
N ASP A 13 8.30 -12.35 2.35
CA ASP A 13 8.30 -11.03 2.99
C ASP A 13 6.89 -10.42 3.01
N ILE A 14 6.14 -10.57 1.91
CA ILE A 14 4.75 -10.14 1.83
C ILE A 14 3.90 -10.90 2.85
N THR A 15 4.08 -12.22 2.94
CA THR A 15 3.33 -13.07 3.87
C THR A 15 3.61 -12.67 5.33
N SER A 16 4.88 -12.44 5.67
CA SER A 16 5.27 -11.98 7.01
C SER A 16 4.67 -10.63 7.35
N ASN A 17 4.65 -9.68 6.40
CA ASN A 17 4.08 -8.37 6.62
C ASN A 17 2.55 -8.39 6.76
N ILE A 18 1.85 -9.23 5.98
CA ILE A 18 0.40 -9.46 6.13
C ILE A 18 0.10 -10.01 7.52
N GLN A 19 0.87 -11.00 7.98
CA GLN A 19 0.68 -11.58 9.31
C GLN A 19 0.95 -10.56 10.42
N HIS A 20 1.99 -9.74 10.27
CA HIS A 20 2.26 -8.63 11.18
C HIS A 20 1.07 -7.65 11.28
N HIS A 21 0.45 -7.28 10.16
CA HIS A 21 -0.72 -6.39 10.19
C HIS A 21 -1.98 -7.06 10.77
N ALA A 22 -2.13 -8.37 10.61
CA ALA A 22 -3.22 -9.13 11.22
C ALA A 22 -3.10 -9.16 12.76
N ASP A 23 -1.88 -9.29 13.28
CA ASP A 23 -1.62 -9.43 14.72
C ASP A 23 -1.52 -8.08 15.45
N PHE A 24 -0.89 -7.08 14.83
CA PHE A 24 -0.55 -5.81 15.50
C PHE A 24 -1.45 -4.63 15.11
N THR A 25 -2.21 -4.72 14.02
CA THR A 25 -3.22 -3.72 13.65
C THR A 25 -4.62 -4.35 13.45
N PRO A 26 -5.14 -5.15 14.41
CA PRO A 26 -6.43 -5.79 14.26
C PRO A 26 -7.55 -4.74 14.33
N LEU A 27 -8.29 -4.57 13.24
CA LEU A 27 -9.54 -3.80 13.19
C LEU A 27 -10.75 -4.58 13.74
N PHE A 28 -10.58 -5.88 14.01
CA PHE A 28 -11.63 -6.79 14.48
C PHE A 28 -11.07 -7.74 15.56
N SER A 29 -11.95 -8.43 16.27
CA SER A 29 -11.55 -9.36 17.33
C SER A 29 -10.74 -10.55 16.77
N PRO A 30 -9.62 -10.96 17.40
CA PRO A 30 -8.74 -12.04 16.91
C PRO A 30 -9.43 -13.40 16.77
N GLU A 31 -10.55 -13.59 17.45
CA GLU A 31 -11.30 -14.85 17.49
C GLU A 31 -12.07 -15.17 16.20
N HIS A 32 -12.15 -14.24 15.24
CA HIS A 32 -12.80 -14.45 13.95
C HIS A 32 -11.91 -14.04 12.77
N ALA A 33 -11.20 -15.01 12.18
CA ALA A 33 -10.51 -14.84 10.91
C ALA A 33 -11.52 -14.69 9.75
N SER A 34 -12.06 -13.49 9.58
CA SER A 34 -12.99 -13.14 8.49
C SER A 34 -12.22 -12.84 7.19
N PRO A 35 -12.77 -13.18 6.01
CA PRO A 35 -12.21 -12.77 4.71
C PRO A 35 -11.97 -11.25 4.62
N LEU A 36 -12.77 -10.44 5.33
CA LEU A 36 -12.60 -9.00 5.39
C LEU A 36 -11.32 -8.59 6.17
N MET A 37 -10.94 -9.34 7.21
CA MET A 37 -9.68 -9.11 7.92
C MET A 37 -8.48 -9.40 7.02
N ALA A 38 -8.52 -10.52 6.29
CA ALA A 38 -7.46 -10.88 5.34
C ALA A 38 -7.32 -9.81 4.24
N TYR A 39 -8.44 -9.28 3.74
CA TYR A 39 -8.45 -8.15 2.81
C TYR A 39 -7.77 -6.92 3.41
N HIS A 40 -8.16 -6.48 4.61
CA HIS A 40 -7.57 -5.30 5.25
C HIS A 40 -6.09 -5.48 5.57
N ALA A 41 -5.66 -6.64 6.07
CA ALA A 41 -4.26 -6.94 6.33
C ALA A 41 -3.42 -6.93 5.05
N THR A 42 -3.95 -7.49 3.96
CA THR A 42 -3.31 -7.48 2.64
C THR A 42 -3.22 -6.07 2.06
N ALA A 43 -4.32 -5.31 2.10
CA ALA A 43 -4.36 -3.93 1.65
C ALA A 43 -3.36 -3.06 2.44
N ARG A 44 -3.24 -3.30 3.76
CA ARG A 44 -2.29 -2.58 4.61
C ARG A 44 -0.84 -2.91 4.27
N SER A 45 -0.53 -4.18 4.01
CA SER A 45 0.81 -4.58 3.56
C SER A 45 1.21 -3.88 2.24
N VAL A 46 0.29 -3.77 1.29
CA VAL A 46 0.52 -3.03 0.03
C VAL A 46 0.67 -1.53 0.30
N PHE A 47 -0.14 -0.97 1.21
CA PHE A 47 -0.12 0.45 1.56
C PHE A 47 1.22 0.91 2.12
N ASP A 48 1.89 0.10 2.96
CA ASP A 48 3.20 0.44 3.49
C ASP A 48 4.26 0.64 2.40
N SER A 49 4.23 -0.22 1.38
CA SER A 49 5.12 -0.11 0.22
C SER A 49 4.84 1.16 -0.59
N LEU A 50 3.55 1.52 -0.74
CA LEU A 50 3.14 2.74 -1.41
C LEU A 50 3.54 3.99 -0.63
N ILE A 51 3.45 4.00 0.70
CA ILE A 51 3.89 5.12 1.54
C ILE A 51 5.39 5.38 1.35
N MET A 52 6.21 4.34 1.39
CA MET A 52 7.66 4.49 1.21
C MET A 52 7.98 5.12 -0.15
N ASN A 53 7.34 4.64 -1.22
CA ASN A 53 7.52 5.18 -2.55
C ASN A 53 6.98 6.61 -2.69
N TRP A 54 5.86 6.91 -2.04
CA TRP A 54 5.26 8.25 -2.06
C TRP A 54 6.16 9.27 -1.36
N ASN A 55 6.71 8.93 -0.20
CA ASN A 55 7.67 9.78 0.52
C ASN A 55 8.93 10.05 -0.32
N ALA A 56 9.50 9.01 -0.93
CA ALA A 56 10.67 9.17 -1.81
C ALA A 56 10.38 10.08 -3.00
N THR A 57 9.19 9.95 -3.60
CA THR A 57 8.74 10.79 -4.72
C THR A 57 8.52 12.23 -4.27
N TYR A 58 7.88 12.43 -3.12
CA TYR A 58 7.65 13.76 -2.53
C TYR A 58 8.96 14.48 -2.24
N ASP A 59 9.91 13.80 -1.57
CA ASP A 59 11.23 14.35 -1.26
C ASP A 59 12.01 14.73 -2.52
N TYR A 60 11.93 13.92 -3.57
CA TYR A 60 12.56 14.21 -4.85
C TYR A 60 11.94 15.46 -5.51
N HIS A 61 10.61 15.53 -5.60
CA HIS A 61 9.94 16.70 -6.17
C HIS A 61 10.22 17.99 -5.37
N ASN A 62 10.33 17.89 -4.05
CA ASN A 62 10.64 19.03 -3.19
C ASN A 62 12.08 19.52 -3.39
N LYS A 63 13.05 18.61 -3.53
CA LYS A 63 14.46 18.94 -3.79
C LYS A 63 14.69 19.53 -5.18
N VAL A 64 14.00 19.01 -6.19
CA VAL A 64 14.14 19.46 -7.59
C VAL A 64 13.41 20.78 -7.85
N ASN A 65 12.41 21.13 -7.02
CA ASN A 65 11.57 22.33 -7.16
C ASN A 65 11.01 22.50 -8.59
N ALA A 66 10.61 21.38 -9.20
CA ALA A 66 10.01 21.38 -10.52
C ALA A 66 8.62 22.03 -10.49
N LYS A 67 8.20 22.67 -11.58
CA LYS A 67 6.83 23.19 -11.70
C LYS A 67 5.84 22.03 -11.55
N GLN A 68 4.97 22.12 -10.54
CA GLN A 68 3.95 21.12 -10.25
C GLN A 68 2.64 21.51 -10.96
N ALA A 69 2.02 20.53 -11.63
CA ALA A 69 0.70 20.70 -12.21
C ALA A 69 -0.34 20.16 -11.22
N TYR A 70 -1.27 21.00 -10.78
CA TYR A 70 -2.36 20.60 -9.90
C TYR A 70 -3.63 20.42 -10.74
N TYR A 71 -4.14 19.19 -10.78
CA TYR A 71 -5.39 18.88 -11.45
C TYR A 71 -6.54 19.02 -10.46
N LEU A 72 -7.45 19.97 -10.71
CA LEU A 72 -8.64 20.21 -9.88
C LEU A 72 -9.88 19.70 -10.64
N SER A 73 -10.54 18.68 -10.09
CA SER A 73 -11.81 18.15 -10.60
C SER A 73 -12.88 18.22 -9.50
N MET A 74 -14.13 18.43 -9.92
CA MET A 74 -15.30 18.38 -9.02
C MET A 74 -15.71 16.95 -8.65
N GLU A 75 -15.28 15.97 -9.45
CA GLU A 75 -15.60 14.56 -9.27
C GLU A 75 -14.36 13.71 -9.49
N PHE A 76 -14.11 12.78 -8.57
CA PHE A 76 -13.08 11.76 -8.69
C PHE A 76 -13.71 10.40 -8.38
N PHE A 77 -13.89 9.57 -9.41
CA PHE A 77 -14.40 8.21 -9.24
C PHE A 77 -13.22 7.28 -8.96
N ALA A 78 -12.85 7.13 -7.68
CA ALA A 78 -11.88 6.13 -7.26
C ALA A 78 -12.56 4.75 -7.31
N GLY A 79 -12.24 3.95 -8.33
CA GLY A 79 -12.84 2.63 -8.52
C GLY A 79 -12.58 1.66 -7.36
N GLU A 80 -13.42 0.62 -7.24
CA GLU A 80 -13.28 -0.41 -6.21
C GLU A 80 -11.96 -1.19 -6.37
N GLY A 81 -11.07 -1.02 -5.40
CA GLY A 81 -9.77 -1.68 -5.36
C GLY A 81 -9.89 -3.17 -5.01
N ALA A 82 -9.44 -4.00 -5.95
CA ALA A 82 -9.27 -5.46 -5.91
C ALA A 82 -10.56 -6.30 -5.96
N LYS A 83 -10.79 -6.93 -7.12
CA LYS A 83 -11.74 -8.04 -7.27
C LYS A 83 -11.15 -9.28 -6.59
N ALA A 84 -11.77 -9.72 -5.50
CA ALA A 84 -11.56 -11.05 -4.93
C ALA A 84 -12.28 -12.08 -5.81
N SER A 85 -11.55 -13.10 -6.29
CA SER A 85 -12.11 -14.33 -6.89
C SER A 85 -12.16 -15.43 -5.85
#